data_AF-A0A9X1HEY3-F1
#
_entry.id   AF-A0A9X1HEY3-F1
#
_cell.length_a   1.000
_cell.length_b   1.000
_cell.length_c   1.000
_cell.angle_alpha   90.00
_cell.angle_beta   90.00
_cell.angle_gamma   90.00
#
_symmetry.space_group_name_H-M   'P 1'
#
loop_
_entity.id
_entity.type
_entity.pdbx_description
1 polymer ?
#
loop_
_entity_poly.entity_id
_entity_poly.type
_entity_poly.pdbx_seq_one_letter_code
_entity_poly.pdbx_strand_id
1 'polypeptide(L)'
;MRKLIVYIFIFLIASNSSFVQQFYKLPILIEHFKEHQKLQGVSFVDFLSMHYWGEDLNDNDGDRDMQLPFKTINNSSAHFVFILDDKDLLPVPFNPDLPQSKIPTYRSDLFSDPNLLSLFRPPIA
;
A
#
# COMPACT_ATOMS: atom_id res chain seq x y z
N MET A 1 25.68 -19.96 -3.22
CA MET A 1 25.92 -18.54 -3.59
C MET A 1 24.74 -17.91 -4.32
N ARG A 2 24.30 -18.41 -5.49
CA ARG A 2 23.20 -17.77 -6.27
C ARG A 2 21.88 -17.58 -5.51
N LYS A 3 21.45 -18.59 -4.74
CA LYS A 3 20.22 -18.51 -3.92
C LYS A 3 20.35 -17.52 -2.74
N LEU A 4 21.52 -17.44 -2.13
CA LEU A 4 21.79 -16.52 -1.03
C LEU A 4 21.67 -15.06 -1.49
N ILE A 5 22.21 -14.75 -2.66
CA ILE A 5 22.11 -13.42 -3.27
C ILE A 5 20.65 -13.05 -3.48
N VAL A 6 19.82 -13.97 -3.99
CA VAL A 6 18.38 -13.74 -4.15
C VAL A 6 17.69 -13.45 -2.82
N TYR A 7 17.99 -14.20 -1.76
CA TYR A 7 17.41 -13.93 -0.43
C TYR A 7 17.86 -12.58 0.14
N ILE A 8 19.11 -12.17 -0.07
CA ILE A 8 19.61 -10.85 0.33
C ILE A 8 18.84 -9.75 -0.42
N PHE A 9 18.63 -9.89 -1.74
CA PHE A 9 17.86 -8.92 -2.50
C PHE A 9 16.40 -8.84 -2.05
N ILE A 10 15.74 -9.98 -1.80
CA ILE A 10 14.37 -10.01 -1.28
C ILE A 10 14.31 -9.31 0.09
N PHE A 11 15.25 -9.60 0.98
CA PHE A 11 15.32 -8.95 2.29
C PHE A 11 15.50 -7.44 2.16
N LEU A 12 16.44 -6.98 1.34
CA LEU A 12 16.69 -5.55 1.14
C LEU A 12 15.45 -4.85 0.59
N ILE A 13 14.78 -5.41 -0.41
CA ILE A 13 13.55 -4.86 -0.99
C ILE A 13 12.42 -4.81 0.05
N ALA A 14 12.20 -5.90 0.79
CA ALA A 14 11.16 -5.96 1.82
C ALA A 14 11.46 -5.01 3.01
N SER A 15 12.73 -4.83 3.36
CA SER A 15 13.14 -3.93 4.44
C SER A 15 12.99 -2.44 4.07
N ASN A 16 13.03 -2.11 2.77
CA ASN A 16 13.01 -0.73 2.30
C ASN A 16 11.62 -0.09 2.39
N SER A 17 10.56 -0.88 2.26
CA SER A 17 9.16 -0.43 2.27
C SER A 17 8.43 -0.68 3.58
N SER A 18 9.12 -1.24 4.59
CA SER A 18 8.51 -1.64 5.86
C SER A 18 9.00 -0.80 7.02
N PHE A 19 8.34 -0.98 8.17
CA PHE A 19 8.76 -0.49 9.48
C PHE A 19 10.25 -0.74 9.76
N VAL A 20 10.85 -1.78 9.15
CA VAL A 20 12.26 -2.14 9.30
C VAL A 20 13.20 -0.98 8.89
N GLN A 21 12.82 -0.18 7.89
CA GLN A 21 13.61 0.97 7.45
C GLN A 21 13.89 1.97 8.57
N GLN A 22 12.99 2.08 9.55
CA GLN A 22 13.14 3.02 10.66
C GLN A 22 14.29 2.64 11.59
N PHE A 23 14.69 1.36 11.63
CA PHE A 23 15.87 0.93 12.38
C PHE A 23 17.18 1.44 11.76
N TYR A 24 17.20 1.75 10.46
CA TYR A 24 18.37 2.36 9.83
C TYR A 24 18.64 3.79 10.33
N LYS A 25 17.66 4.42 10.99
CA LYS A 25 17.78 5.74 11.62
C LYS A 25 18.24 5.67 13.10
N LEU A 26 18.41 4.48 13.68
CA LEU A 26 18.91 4.35 15.06
C LEU A 26 20.28 5.01 15.31
N PRO A 27 21.25 4.97 14.39
CA PRO A 27 22.51 5.67 14.59
C PRO A 27 22.32 7.18 14.77
N ILE A 28 21.39 7.79 14.02
CA ILE A 28 21.05 9.22 14.09
C ILE A 28 20.43 9.54 15.45
N LEU A 29 19.49 8.71 15.93
CA LEU A 29 18.90 8.84 17.26
C LEU A 29 19.98 8.85 18.36
N ILE A 30 20.94 7.92 18.28
CA ILE A 30 22.01 7.80 19.29
C ILE A 30 22.96 9.01 19.23
N GLU A 31 23.28 9.49 18.03
CA GLU A 31 24.14 10.66 17.85
C GLU A 31 23.48 11.92 18.44
N HIS A 32 22.22 12.15 18.11
CA HIS A 32 21.47 13.29 18.61
C HIS A 32 21.25 13.23 20.13
N PHE A 33 20.96 12.05 20.69
CA PHE A 33 20.94 11.85 22.15
C PHE A 33 22.27 12.25 22.81
N LYS A 34 23.42 11.90 22.23
CA LYS A 34 24.73 12.28 22.79
C LYS A 34 24.95 13.79 22.79
N GLU A 35 24.40 14.51 21.81
CA GLU A 35 24.45 15.97 21.78
C GLU A 35 23.67 16.56 22.96
N HIS A 36 22.42 16.13 23.17
CA HIS A 36 21.61 16.57 24.30
C HIS A 36 22.20 16.14 25.65
N GLN A 37 22.78 14.94 25.74
CA GLN A 37 23.47 14.49 26.94
C GLN A 37 24.67 15.40 27.26
N LYS A 38 25.40 15.89 26.25
CA LYS A 38 26.55 16.77 26.45
C LYS A 38 26.17 18.22 26.78
N LEU A 39 25.10 18.73 26.15
CA LEU A 39 24.69 20.13 26.26
C LEU A 39 23.75 20.38 27.44
N GLN A 40 22.81 19.46 27.68
CA GLN A 40 21.71 19.63 28.64
C GLN A 40 21.77 18.59 29.77
N GLY A 41 22.54 17.51 29.62
CA GLY A 41 22.68 16.48 30.65
C GLY A 41 21.47 15.56 30.81
N VAL A 42 20.60 15.50 29.80
CA VAL A 42 19.35 14.72 29.84
C VAL A 42 19.60 13.22 29.82
N SER A 43 18.71 12.46 30.46
CA SER A 43 18.72 11.00 30.32
C SER A 43 18.14 10.59 28.97
N PHE A 44 18.36 9.33 28.57
CA PHE A 44 17.80 8.82 27.32
C PHE A 44 16.27 8.83 27.31
N VAL A 45 15.62 8.57 28.45
CA VAL A 45 14.16 8.60 28.55
C VAL A 45 13.64 10.03 28.45
N ASP A 46 14.33 10.99 29.08
CA ASP A 46 13.97 12.41 28.98
C ASP A 46 14.09 12.89 27.53
N PHE A 47 15.18 12.52 26.83
CA PHE A 47 15.36 12.78 25.41
C PHE A 47 14.22 12.20 24.55
N LEU A 48 13.78 10.97 24.80
CA LEU A 48 12.63 10.42 24.08
C LEU A 48 11.35 11.18 24.41
N SER A 49 11.16 11.62 25.66
CA SER A 49 9.97 12.35 26.06
C SER A 49 9.87 13.72 25.36
N MET A 50 10.96 14.48 25.29
CA MET A 50 10.97 15.79 24.62
C MET A 50 10.63 15.67 23.13
N HIS A 51 11.20 14.68 22.41
CA HIS A 51 11.01 14.59 20.97
C HIS A 51 9.76 13.78 20.53
N TYR A 52 9.17 12.94 21.39
CA TYR A 52 8.02 12.09 21.02
C TYR A 52 6.73 12.32 21.82
N TRP A 53 6.77 12.98 22.98
CA TRP A 53 5.58 13.21 23.82
C TRP A 53 4.91 14.59 23.64
N GLY A 54 5.41 15.41 22.71
CA GLY A 54 4.70 16.58 22.19
C GLY A 54 5.04 17.92 22.82
N GLU A 55 5.92 17.96 23.83
CA GLU A 55 6.52 19.20 24.33
C GLU A 55 7.93 19.34 23.76
N ASP A 56 7.98 19.66 22.46
CA ASP A 56 9.23 19.91 21.79
C ASP A 56 9.85 21.22 22.29
N LEU A 57 11.15 21.18 22.61
CA LEU A 57 11.86 22.39 23.02
C LEU A 57 12.14 23.20 21.75
N ASN A 58 11.81 24.49 21.76
CA ASN A 58 12.15 25.35 20.63
C ASN A 58 13.64 25.72 20.66
N ASP A 59 14.51 24.76 20.37
CA ASP A 59 15.97 24.91 20.34
C ASP A 59 16.55 25.00 18.91
N ASN A 60 15.66 25.16 17.92
CA ASN A 60 15.97 25.38 16.51
C ASN A 60 16.67 24.18 15.83
N ASP A 61 16.36 22.96 16.26
CA ASP A 61 16.87 21.72 15.65
C ASP A 61 15.84 20.94 14.81
N GLY A 62 14.70 21.55 14.49
CA GLY A 62 13.56 20.89 13.83
C GLY A 62 13.92 20.04 12.58
N ASP A 63 14.91 20.46 11.79
CA ASP A 63 15.39 19.69 10.64
C ASP A 63 16.09 18.37 11.02
N ARG A 64 16.77 18.32 12.17
CA ARG A 64 17.35 17.10 12.74
C ARG A 64 16.30 16.25 13.39
N ASP A 65 15.35 16.87 14.06
CA ASP A 65 14.22 16.20 14.68
C ASP A 65 13.42 15.37 13.69
N MET A 66 13.18 15.90 12.50
CA MET A 66 12.49 15.17 11.43
C MET A 66 13.29 13.98 10.87
N GLN A 67 14.58 13.87 11.16
CA GLN A 67 15.42 12.72 10.77
C GLN A 67 15.29 11.55 11.72
N LEU A 68 14.75 11.75 12.93
CA LEU A 68 14.59 10.69 13.92
C LEU A 68 13.64 9.58 13.41
N PRO A 69 13.78 8.35 13.92
CA PRO A 69 12.86 7.26 13.62
C PRO A 69 11.41 7.67 13.93
N PHE A 70 10.45 7.24 13.11
CA PHE A 70 9.00 7.40 13.36
C PHE A 70 8.43 8.83 13.44
N LYS A 71 9.23 9.88 13.21
CA LYS A 71 8.71 11.26 13.13
C LYS A 71 7.88 11.54 11.87
N THR A 72 8.04 10.74 10.82
CA THR A 72 7.25 10.82 9.58
C THR A 72 6.56 9.50 9.29
N ILE A 73 5.26 9.57 9.04
CA ILE A 73 4.48 8.47 8.48
C ILE A 73 4.52 8.62 6.96
N ASN A 74 5.50 7.99 6.33
CA ASN A 74 5.53 7.94 4.87
C ASN A 74 4.53 6.88 4.38
N ASN A 75 3.32 7.29 4.01
CA ASN A 75 2.28 6.47 3.37
C ASN A 75 2.64 6.12 1.92
N SER A 76 3.88 5.70 1.66
CA SER A 76 4.22 5.09 0.38
C SER A 76 3.65 3.67 0.34
N SER A 77 2.33 3.56 0.23
CA SER A 77 1.65 2.30 -0.03
C SER A 77 2.08 1.80 -1.40
N ALA A 78 2.86 0.72 -1.43
CA ALA A 78 3.13 0.01 -2.66
C ALA A 78 1.82 -0.62 -3.16
N HIS A 79 1.14 0.05 -4.08
CA HIS A 79 -0.05 -0.49 -4.74
C HIS A 79 0.39 -1.50 -5.78
N PHE A 80 0.33 -2.78 -5.42
CA PHE A 80 0.53 -3.87 -6.39
C PHE A 80 -0.79 -4.15 -7.09
N VAL A 81 -0.89 -3.76 -8.37
CA VAL A 81 -1.98 -4.16 -9.25
C VAL A 81 -1.58 -5.48 -9.90
N PHE A 82 -2.17 -6.58 -9.45
CA PHE A 82 -2.02 -7.88 -10.10
C PHE A 82 -3.07 -8.01 -11.19
N ILE A 83 -2.64 -8.09 -12.45
CA ILE A 83 -3.51 -8.45 -13.57
C ILE A 83 -3.45 -9.97 -13.70
N LEU A 84 -4.60 -10.63 -13.64
CA LEU A 84 -4.70 -12.05 -13.94
C LEU A 84 -4.43 -12.22 -15.45
N ASP A 85 -3.38 -12.96 -15.79
CA ASP A 85 -3.13 -13.36 -17.17
C ASP A 85 -4.15 -14.45 -17.51
N ASP A 86 -5.16 -14.11 -18.32
CA ASP A 86 -6.19 -15.05 -18.79
C ASP A 86 -5.56 -16.00 -19.82
N LYS A 87 -4.72 -16.90 -19.32
CA LYS A 87 -4.19 -17.99 -20.14
C LYS A 87 -5.25 -19.07 -20.25
N ASP A 88 -5.70 -19.22 -21.50
CA ASP A 88 -6.45 -20.33 -22.05
C ASP A 88 -7.96 -20.30 -21.78
N LEU A 89 -8.64 -19.35 -22.44
CA LEU A 89 -10.01 -19.58 -22.88
C LEU A 89 -10.01 -20.84 -23.77
N LEU A 90 -10.35 -21.98 -23.18
CA LEU A 90 -10.57 -23.23 -23.91
C LEU A 90 -11.50 -22.94 -25.09
N PRO A 91 -11.10 -23.23 -26.34
CA PRO A 91 -12.01 -23.13 -27.47
C PRO A 91 -13.08 -24.20 -27.26
N VAL A 92 -14.22 -23.83 -26.69
CA VAL A 92 -15.41 -24.68 -26.68
C VAL A 92 -15.80 -24.85 -28.15
N PRO A 93 -15.75 -26.06 -28.73
CA PRO A 93 -16.22 -26.25 -30.09
C PRO A 93 -17.72 -25.97 -30.11
N PHE A 94 -18.09 -24.83 -30.70
CA PHE A 94 -19.47 -24.48 -30.99
C PHE A 94 -19.97 -25.47 -32.05
N ASN A 95 -20.77 -26.46 -31.64
CA ASN A 95 -21.49 -27.34 -32.55
C ASN A 95 -22.94 -26.84 -32.66
N PRO A 96 -23.30 -26.10 -33.72
CA PRO A 96 -24.66 -25.62 -33.91
C PRO A 96 -25.52 -26.74 -34.52
N ASP A 97 -25.70 -27.85 -33.81
CA ASP A 97 -26.87 -28.69 -34.06
C ASP A 97 -28.06 -28.01 -33.37
N LEU A 98 -28.56 -26.95 -34.01
CA LEU A 98 -29.77 -26.28 -33.60
C LEU A 98 -30.93 -27.25 -33.86
N PRO A 99 -31.66 -27.74 -32.83
CA PRO A 99 -32.97 -28.29 -33.09
C PRO A 99 -33.78 -27.17 -33.72
N GLN A 100 -34.37 -27.44 -34.89
CA GLN A 100 -35.30 -26.53 -35.57
C GLN A 100 -36.57 -26.41 -34.72
N SER A 101 -36.45 -25.71 -33.59
CA SER A 101 -37.55 -25.29 -32.75
C SER A 101 -38.28 -24.22 -33.52
N LYS A 102 -39.54 -24.49 -33.86
CA LYS A 102 -40.48 -23.51 -34.41
C LYS A 102 -40.52 -22.30 -33.48
N ILE A 103 -39.80 -21.24 -33.81
CA ILE A 103 -39.77 -20.01 -33.02
C ILE A 103 -41.18 -19.39 -33.13
N PRO A 104 -41.93 -19.20 -32.04
CA PRO A 104 -43.14 -18.40 -32.08
C PRO A 104 -42.75 -16.95 -32.38
N THR A 105 -43.51 -16.35 -33.29
CA THR A 105 -43.37 -14.97 -33.78
C THR A 105 -43.29 -13.95 -32.64
N TYR A 106 -42.32 -13.04 -32.80
CA TYR A 106 -42.08 -11.78 -32.08
C TYR A 106 -43.20 -11.30 -31.16
N ARG A 107 -42.94 -11.27 -29.85
CA ARG A 107 -43.73 -10.49 -28.87
C ARG A 107 -43.11 -9.12 -28.68
N SER A 108 -43.92 -8.09 -28.92
CA SER A 108 -43.61 -6.65 -28.78
C SER A 108 -43.50 -6.16 -27.33
N ASP A 109 -43.42 -7.07 -26.36
CA ASP A 109 -43.64 -6.75 -24.94
C ASP A 109 -42.30 -6.55 -24.19
N LEU A 110 -41.18 -6.65 -24.89
CA LEU A 110 -39.85 -6.32 -24.36
C LEU A 110 -39.55 -4.89 -24.78
N PHE A 111 -39.86 -3.93 -23.90
CA PHE A 111 -39.32 -2.59 -23.97
C PHE A 111 -37.79 -2.69 -24.18
N SER A 112 -37.31 -2.22 -25.33
CA SER A 112 -35.89 -1.94 -25.48
C SER A 112 -35.58 -0.75 -24.58
N ASP A 113 -34.97 -1.00 -23.44
CA ASP A 113 -34.27 0.05 -22.70
C ASP A 113 -32.93 0.28 -23.43
N PRO A 114 -32.73 1.40 -24.14
CA PRO A 114 -31.54 1.61 -24.94
C PRO A 114 -30.35 2.07 -24.10
N ASN A 115 -30.42 2.07 -22.76
CA ASN A 115 -29.39 2.67 -21.93
C ASN A 115 -28.53 1.64 -21.16
N LEU A 116 -27.67 0.93 -21.89
CA LEU A 116 -26.67 -0.02 -21.37
C LEU A 116 -25.58 0.62 -20.49
N LEU A 117 -25.58 1.94 -20.29
CA LEU A 117 -24.55 2.68 -19.53
C LEU A 117 -25.06 3.37 -18.26
N SER A 118 -26.28 3.09 -17.79
CA SER A 118 -26.75 3.68 -16.52
C SER A 118 -26.11 2.98 -15.30
N LEU A 119 -25.11 3.63 -14.70
CA LEU A 119 -24.33 3.16 -13.55
C LEU A 119 -25.06 3.26 -12.19
N PHE A 120 -26.28 3.80 -12.14
CA PHE A 120 -27.06 3.90 -10.90
C PHE A 120 -28.46 3.31 -11.10
N ARG A 121 -28.78 2.26 -10.34
CA ARG A 121 -30.14 1.74 -10.18
C ARG A 121 -30.55 1.84 -8.72
N PRO A 122 -31.74 2.37 -8.38
CA PRO A 122 -32.27 2.31 -7.03
C PRO A 122 -32.71 0.88 -6.66
N PRO A 123 -32.74 0.53 -5.35
CA PRO A 123 -33.15 -0.80 -4.90
C PRO A 123 -34.63 -1.05 -5.20
N ILE A 124 -34.93 -2.27 -5.65
CA ILE A 124 -36.28 -2.73 -5.93
C ILE A 124 -36.80 -3.43 -4.66
N ALA A 125 -38.00 -3.04 -4.21
CA ALA A 125 -38.70 -3.66 -3.08
C ALA A 125 -39.52 -4.88 -3.52
#